data_AF-A0A7X9YJ83-F1
#
_entry.id   AF-A0A7X9YJ83-F1
#
_cell.length_a   1.000
_cell.length_b   1.000
_cell.length_c   1.000
_cell.angle_alpha   90.00
_cell.angle_beta   90.00
_cell.angle_gamma   90.00
#
_symmetry.space_group_name_H-M   'P 1'
#
loop_
_entity.id
_entity.type
_entity.pdbx_description
1 polymer ?
#
loop_
_entity_poly.entity_id
_entity_poly.type
_entity_poly.pdbx_seq_one_letter_code
_entity_poly.pdbx_strand_id
1 'polypeptide(L)'
;MACFVVGGGEAVAVTAVRSIVKKKEMERGIVDKDGNQLTDAAETGICWTRKLGWLCNMLWGGVILLCIEHIWHGEVVPFPPFLTAMYNAADTSVMLHEMATVGVGMCVMVTVCWAIVTVVADAVVKRSAHTIATEA
;
A
#
# COMPACT_ATOMS: atom_id res chain seq x y z
N MET A 1 -18.62 -5.02 -7.78
CA MET A 1 -17.38 -5.55 -8.39
C MET A 1 -16.30 -5.67 -7.33
N ALA A 2 -16.11 -6.82 -6.68
CA ALA A 2 -15.13 -7.10 -5.61
C ALA A 2 -13.60 -6.86 -5.90
N CYS A 3 -13.23 -5.81 -6.63
CA CYS A 3 -11.86 -5.32 -6.90
C CYS A 3 -11.07 -5.05 -5.60
N PHE A 4 -11.78 -4.81 -4.48
CA PHE A 4 -11.18 -4.69 -3.15
C PHE A 4 -10.44 -5.95 -2.69
N VAL A 5 -10.78 -7.14 -3.21
CA VAL A 5 -10.13 -8.41 -2.83
C VAL A 5 -8.70 -8.48 -3.39
N VAL A 6 -8.50 -8.02 -4.63
CA VAL A 6 -7.17 -7.98 -5.26
C VAL A 6 -6.28 -6.97 -4.55
N GLY A 7 -6.78 -5.75 -4.32
CA GLY A 7 -6.06 -4.72 -3.57
C GLY A 7 -5.81 -5.12 -2.11
N GLY A 8 -6.75 -5.82 -1.49
CA GLY A 8 -6.60 -6.36 -0.13
C GLY A 8 -5.51 -7.45 -0.05
N GLY A 9 -5.47 -8.34 -1.04
CA GLY A 9 -4.42 -9.37 -1.14
C GLY A 9 -3.02 -8.75 -1.27
N GLU A 10 -2.86 -7.74 -2.14
CA GLU A 10 -1.60 -7.01 -2.26
C GLU A 10 -1.24 -6.25 -0.97
N ALA A 11 -2.21 -5.58 -0.34
CA ALA A 11 -1.99 -4.86 0.92
C ALA A 11 -1.48 -5.77 2.04
N VAL A 12 -2.00 -7.00 2.13
CA VAL A 12 -1.53 -8.03 3.07
C VAL A 12 -0.11 -8.47 2.72
N ALA A 13 0.19 -8.73 1.44
CA ALA A 13 1.53 -9.09 1.00
C ALA A 13 2.55 -8.00 1.33
N VAL A 14 2.24 -6.72 1.03
CA VAL A 14 3.10 -5.57 1.34
C VAL A 14 3.29 -5.41 2.84
N THR A 15 2.27 -5.68 3.66
CA THR A 15 2.36 -5.64 5.13
C THR A 15 3.29 -6.74 5.65
N ALA A 16 3.22 -7.95 5.08
CA ALA A 16 4.14 -9.03 5.42
C ALA A 16 5.60 -8.67 5.07
N VAL A 17 5.84 -8.16 3.85
CA VAL A 17 7.17 -7.69 3.43
C VAL A 17 7.67 -6.57 4.35
N ARG A 18 6.82 -5.59 4.66
CA ARG A 18 7.14 -4.50 5.61
C ARG A 18 7.56 -5.04 6.97
N SER A 19 6.88 -6.08 7.47
CA SER A 19 7.17 -6.67 8.79
C SER A 19 8.54 -7.37 8.81
N ILE A 20 8.89 -8.07 7.71
CA ILE A 20 10.20 -8.70 7.54
C ILE A 20 11.32 -7.65 7.46
N VAL A 21 11.09 -6.59 6.66
CA VAL A 21 12.04 -5.47 6.53
C VAL A 21 12.21 -4.75 7.86
N LYS A 22 11.11 -4.45 8.56
CA LYS A 22 11.12 -3.81 9.87
C LYS A 22 11.94 -4.59 10.87
N LYS A 23 11.80 -5.92 10.92
CA LYS A 23 12.60 -6.76 11.81
C LYS A 23 14.10 -6.66 11.49
N LYS A 24 14.47 -6.71 10.20
CA LYS A 24 15.86 -6.58 9.77
C LYS A 24 16.44 -5.18 10.05
N GLU A 25 15.67 -4.12 9.84
CA GLU A 25 16.11 -2.74 10.12
C GLU A 25 16.18 -2.48 11.64
N MET A 26 15.33 -3.12 12.44
CA MET A 26 15.38 -3.06 13.91
C MET A 26 16.63 -3.77 14.46
N GLU A 27 16.98 -4.95 13.93
CA GLU A 27 18.21 -5.67 14.28
C GLU A 27 19.48 -4.87 13.91
N ARG A 28 19.40 -4.03 12.86
CA ARG A 28 20.47 -3.12 12.45
C ARG A 28 20.47 -1.79 13.22
N GLY A 29 19.53 -1.57 14.14
CA GLY A 29 19.41 -0.32 14.91
C GLY A 29 18.94 0.88 14.08
N ILE A 30 18.35 0.66 12.90
CA ILE A 30 17.94 1.71 11.96
C ILE A 30 16.54 2.24 12.29
N VAL A 31 15.65 1.39 12.82
CA VAL A 31 14.26 1.72 13.17
C VAL A 31 13.87 1.20 14.55
N ASP A 32 12.95 1.89 15.21
CA ASP A 32 12.40 1.50 16.51
C ASP A 32 11.29 0.43 16.40
N LYS A 33 10.84 -0.10 17.55
CA LYS A 33 9.67 -0.96 17.72
C LYS A 33 8.41 -0.38 17.08
N ASP A 34 8.27 0.95 17.04
CA ASP A 34 7.15 1.61 16.36
C ASP A 34 7.36 1.78 14.85
N GLY A 35 8.56 1.50 14.33
CA GLY A 35 8.93 1.69 12.92
C GLY A 35 9.35 3.13 12.59
N ASN A 36 9.62 3.93 13.61
CA ASN A 36 10.20 5.26 13.47
C ASN A 36 11.69 5.13 13.15
N GLN A 37 12.16 5.96 12.21
CA GLN A 37 13.57 6.01 11.83
C GLN A 37 14.38 6.61 12.99
N LEU A 38 15.35 5.85 13.50
CA LEU A 38 16.27 6.24 14.58
C LEU A 38 17.56 6.87 14.05
N THR A 39 17.88 6.62 12.77
CA THR A 39 19.06 7.11 12.08
C THR A 39 18.78 8.44 11.39
N ASP A 40 19.77 9.32 11.31
CA ASP A 40 19.59 10.62 10.67
C ASP A 40 19.27 10.43 9.17
N ALA A 41 18.10 10.94 8.76
CA ALA A 41 17.62 10.76 7.40
C ALA A 41 18.52 11.50 6.38
N ALA A 42 19.23 12.54 6.83
CA ALA A 42 20.19 13.28 6.02
C ALA A 42 21.45 12.46 5.66
N GLU A 43 21.90 11.57 6.55
CA GLU A 43 23.11 10.74 6.33
C GLU A 43 22.79 9.38 5.72
N THR A 44 21.70 8.76 6.14
CA THR A 44 21.36 7.37 5.79
C THR A 44 20.20 7.23 4.80
N GLY A 45 19.54 8.34 4.44
CA GLY A 45 18.35 8.34 3.59
C GLY A 45 17.10 7.83 4.34
N ILE A 46 15.93 7.84 3.69
CA ILE A 46 14.68 7.40 4.32
C ILE A 46 14.65 5.87 4.43
N CYS A 47 14.40 5.33 5.65
CA CYS A 47 14.31 3.88 5.89
C CYS A 47 13.29 3.16 4.99
N TRP A 48 13.59 1.92 4.65
CA TRP A 48 12.70 1.11 3.80
C TRP A 48 11.39 0.76 4.50
N THR A 49 11.42 0.56 5.82
CA THR A 49 10.21 0.36 6.63
C THR A 49 9.21 1.52 6.53
N ARG A 50 9.72 2.76 6.42
CA ARG A 50 8.89 3.96 6.29
C ARG A 50 8.31 4.09 4.89
N LYS A 51 9.12 3.85 3.85
CA LYS A 51 8.65 3.82 2.46
C LYS A 51 7.56 2.77 2.25
N LEU A 52 7.77 1.54 2.71
CA LEU A 52 6.77 0.47 2.66
C LEU A 52 5.54 0.78 3.53
N GLY A 53 5.71 1.53 4.62
CA GLY A 53 4.59 2.02 5.43
C GLY A 53 3.67 2.96 4.67
N TRP A 54 4.22 3.86 3.84
CA TRP A 54 3.42 4.72 2.98
C TRP A 54 2.65 3.93 1.92
N LEU A 55 3.29 2.96 1.27
CA LEU A 55 2.61 2.07 0.31
C LEU A 55 1.46 1.31 0.99
N CYS A 56 1.72 0.77 2.19
CA CYS A 56 0.72 0.07 2.99
C CYS A 56 -0.49 0.97 3.28
N ASN A 57 -0.27 2.22 3.69
CA ASN A 57 -1.35 3.17 3.95
C ASN A 57 -2.13 3.54 2.68
N MET A 58 -1.46 3.71 1.54
CA MET A 58 -2.13 3.98 0.25
C MET A 58 -3.02 2.81 -0.18
N LEU A 59 -2.51 1.57 -0.08
CA LEU A 59 -3.25 0.36 -0.45
C LEU A 59 -4.44 0.12 0.48
N TRP A 60 -4.24 0.14 1.80
CA TRP A 60 -5.33 -0.05 2.76
C TRP A 60 -6.36 1.08 2.69
N GLY A 61 -5.93 2.32 2.48
CA GLY A 61 -6.84 3.45 2.28
C GLY A 61 -7.72 3.26 1.05
N GLY A 62 -7.14 2.84 -0.08
CA GLY A 62 -7.88 2.53 -1.31
C GLY A 62 -8.85 1.36 -1.13
N VAL A 63 -8.41 0.27 -0.50
CA VAL A 63 -9.25 -0.91 -0.22
C VAL A 63 -10.45 -0.54 0.66
N ILE A 64 -10.24 0.23 1.73
CA ILE A 64 -11.32 0.66 2.63
C ILE A 64 -12.32 1.56 1.90
N LEU A 65 -11.85 2.52 1.11
CA LEU A 65 -12.72 3.41 0.32
C LEU A 65 -13.55 2.61 -0.70
N LEU A 66 -12.93 1.67 -1.41
CA LEU A 66 -13.63 0.81 -2.37
C LEU A 66 -14.65 -0.11 -1.68
N CYS A 67 -14.31 -0.68 -0.51
CA CYS A 67 -15.26 -1.46 0.28
C CYS A 67 -16.49 -0.63 0.67
N ILE A 68 -16.30 0.62 1.10
CA ILE A 68 -17.40 1.52 1.45
C ILE A 68 -18.26 1.85 0.24
N GLU A 69 -17.65 2.14 -0.91
CA GLU A 69 -18.38 2.40 -2.17
C GLU A 69 -19.25 1.19 -2.56
N HIS A 70 -18.70 -0.02 -2.45
CA HIS A 70 -19.41 -1.24 -2.81
C HIS A 70 -20.56 -1.57 -1.85
N ILE A 71 -20.41 -1.25 -0.56
CA ILE A 71 -21.49 -1.35 0.43
C ILE A 71 -22.57 -0.30 0.12
N TRP A 72 -22.16 0.92 -0.20
CA TRP A 72 -23.06 2.04 -0.50
C TRP A 72 -23.85 1.85 -1.80
N HIS A 73 -23.23 1.26 -2.83
CA HIS A 73 -23.90 0.88 -4.08
C HIS A 73 -24.72 -0.42 -3.99
N GLY A 74 -24.77 -1.08 -2.82
CA GLY A 74 -25.60 -2.26 -2.59
C GLY A 74 -25.08 -3.55 -3.22
N GLU A 75 -23.81 -3.58 -3.61
CA GLU A 75 -23.15 -4.76 -4.21
C GLU A 75 -22.55 -5.71 -3.17
N VAL A 76 -22.33 -5.23 -1.95
CA VAL A 76 -21.83 -6.01 -0.80
C VAL A 76 -22.82 -5.89 0.36
N VAL A 77 -23.44 -7.00 0.74
CA VAL A 77 -24.33 -7.09 1.90
C VAL A 77 -23.63 -7.81 3.06
N PRO A 78 -23.77 -7.36 4.33
CA PRO A 78 -23.13 -7.98 5.49
C PRO A 78 -23.83 -9.28 5.96
N PHE A 79 -24.84 -9.76 5.24
CA PHE A 79 -25.51 -11.05 5.50
C PHE A 79 -25.29 -12.00 4.31
N PRO A 80 -25.17 -13.33 4.54
CA PRO A 80 -24.96 -14.29 3.46
C PRO A 80 -26.20 -14.36 2.53
N PRO A 81 -26.02 -14.39 1.19
CA PRO A 81 -24.77 -14.45 0.44
C PRO A 81 -24.23 -13.03 0.16
N PHE A 82 -23.05 -12.73 0.69
CA PHE A 82 -22.42 -11.39 0.75
C PHE A 82 -22.23 -10.66 -0.61
N LEU A 83 -22.55 -11.32 -1.73
CA LEU A 83 -22.49 -10.84 -3.11
C LEU A 83 -23.82 -11.17 -3.80
N THR A 84 -24.83 -10.31 -3.63
CA THR A 84 -26.21 -10.50 -4.13
C THR A 84 -26.33 -10.62 -5.66
N ALA A 85 -25.28 -10.28 -6.42
CA ALA A 85 -25.24 -10.40 -7.88
C ALA A 85 -24.72 -11.76 -8.41
N MET A 86 -24.26 -12.67 -7.56
CA MET A 86 -23.65 -13.95 -7.96
C MET A 86 -24.63 -15.14 -7.87
N TYR A 87 -25.79 -15.05 -8.52
CA TYR A 87 -26.79 -16.14 -8.46
C TYR A 87 -26.47 -17.33 -9.39
N ASN A 88 -25.51 -17.20 -10.32
CA ASN A 88 -25.12 -18.25 -11.27
C ASN A 88 -23.59 -18.42 -11.36
N ALA A 89 -23.07 -19.61 -11.05
CA ALA A 89 -21.64 -19.91 -10.91
C ALA A 89 -20.81 -19.76 -12.21
N ALA A 90 -21.44 -19.76 -13.39
CA ALA A 90 -20.74 -19.55 -14.66
C ALA A 90 -20.40 -18.06 -14.88
N ASP A 91 -21.36 -17.18 -14.59
CA ASP A 91 -21.24 -15.73 -14.76
C ASP A 91 -20.30 -15.10 -13.71
N THR A 92 -20.15 -15.75 -12.55
CA THR A 92 -19.23 -15.29 -11.51
C THR A 92 -17.77 -15.36 -11.95
N SER A 93 -17.37 -16.38 -12.71
CA SER A 93 -15.97 -16.57 -13.13
C SER A 93 -15.54 -15.53 -14.17
N VAL A 94 -16.42 -15.20 -15.12
CA VAL A 94 -16.18 -14.16 -16.13
C VAL A 94 -16.15 -12.79 -15.46
N MET A 95 -17.07 -12.52 -14.53
CA MET A 95 -17.09 -11.26 -13.79
C MET A 95 -15.87 -11.11 -12.88
N LEU A 96 -15.41 -12.18 -12.21
CA LEU A 96 -14.18 -12.18 -11.42
C LEU A 96 -12.93 -11.94 -12.28
N HIS A 97 -12.89 -12.41 -13.51
CA HIS A 97 -11.78 -12.19 -14.43
C HIS A 97 -11.69 -10.73 -14.90
N GLU A 98 -12.82 -10.13 -15.32
CA GLU A 98 -12.89 -8.71 -15.65
C GLU A 98 -12.58 -7.80 -14.44
N MET A 99 -12.92 -8.26 -13.24
CA MET A 99 -12.59 -7.57 -11.99
C MET A 99 -11.11 -7.71 -11.60
N ALA A 100 -10.50 -8.86 -11.90
CA ALA A 100 -9.08 -9.09 -11.63
C ALA A 100 -8.19 -8.20 -12.50
N THR A 101 -8.52 -8.02 -13.78
CA THR A 101 -7.72 -7.17 -14.69
C THR A 101 -7.79 -5.70 -14.31
N VAL A 102 -8.97 -5.18 -13.97
CA VAL A 102 -9.16 -3.79 -13.52
C VAL A 102 -8.53 -3.55 -12.15
N GLY A 103 -8.71 -4.49 -11.21
CA GLY A 103 -8.08 -4.43 -9.89
C GLY A 103 -6.55 -4.41 -9.98
N VAL A 104 -5.95 -5.26 -10.82
CA VAL A 104 -4.50 -5.26 -11.08
C VAL A 104 -4.04 -3.94 -11.71
N GLY A 105 -4.79 -3.38 -12.66
CA GLY A 105 -4.47 -2.08 -13.25
C GLY A 105 -4.41 -0.95 -12.21
N MET A 106 -5.35 -0.93 -11.27
CA MET A 106 -5.36 0.04 -10.16
C MET A 106 -4.18 -0.18 -9.21
N CYS A 107 -3.86 -1.43 -8.89
CA CYS A 107 -2.71 -1.80 -8.06
C CYS A 107 -1.40 -1.28 -8.65
N VAL A 108 -1.16 -1.56 -9.94
CA VAL A 108 0.04 -1.08 -10.67
C VAL A 108 0.15 0.44 -10.62
N MET A 109 -0.97 1.16 -10.84
CA MET A 109 -0.99 2.63 -10.75
C MET A 109 -0.58 3.14 -9.36
N VAL A 110 -1.07 2.50 -8.29
CA VAL A 110 -0.69 2.85 -6.91
C VAL A 110 0.79 2.57 -6.66
N THR A 111 1.32 1.43 -7.13
CA THR A 111 2.75 1.11 -7.01
C THR A 111 3.63 2.12 -7.76
N VAL A 112 3.22 2.55 -8.95
CA VAL A 112 3.94 3.58 -9.74
C VAL A 112 3.91 4.93 -9.04
N CYS A 113 2.74 5.35 -8.53
CA CYS A 113 2.61 6.59 -7.76
C CYS A 113 3.51 6.57 -6.52
N TRP A 114 3.52 5.44 -5.79
CA TRP A 114 4.40 5.25 -4.65
C TRP A 114 5.89 5.35 -5.04
N ALA A 115 6.29 4.71 -6.15
CA ALA A 115 7.67 4.79 -6.62
C ALA A 115 8.08 6.25 -6.89
N ILE A 116 7.24 7.04 -7.55
CA ILE A 116 7.48 8.47 -7.78
C ILE A 116 7.64 9.22 -6.45
N VAL A 117 6.71 9.02 -5.49
CA VAL A 117 6.76 9.67 -4.17
C VAL A 117 8.04 9.31 -3.43
N THR A 118 8.48 8.05 -3.47
CA THR A 118 9.72 7.64 -2.80
C THR A 118 10.96 8.29 -3.40
N VAL A 119 11.05 8.40 -4.73
CA VAL A 119 12.18 9.04 -5.42
C VAL A 119 12.22 10.54 -5.12
N VAL A 120 11.06 11.21 -5.15
CA VAL A 120 10.96 12.64 -4.82
C VAL A 120 11.35 12.87 -3.35
N ALA A 121 10.88 12.03 -2.43
CA ALA A 121 11.21 12.15 -1.02
C ALA A 121 12.73 12.00 -0.77
N ASP A 122 13.38 11.03 -1.42
CA ASP A 122 14.83 10.86 -1.34
C ASP A 122 15.58 12.08 -1.91
N ALA A 123 15.12 12.62 -3.04
CA ALA A 123 15.71 13.79 -3.66
C ALA A 123 15.58 15.04 -2.77
N VAL A 124 14.44 15.22 -2.11
CA VAL A 124 14.20 16.33 -1.18
C VAL A 124 15.08 16.20 0.06
N VAL A 125 15.17 15.02 0.68
CA VAL A 125 16.02 14.80 1.86
C VAL A 125 17.50 15.04 1.54
N LYS A 126 17.97 14.54 0.39
CA LYS A 126 19.35 14.77 -0.07
C LYS A 126 19.64 16.25 -0.32
N ARG A 127 18.66 16.99 -0.87
CA ARG A 127 18.79 18.43 -1.11
C ARG A 127 18.81 19.22 0.20
N SER A 128 17.94 18.89 1.15
CA SER A 128 17.91 19.53 2.47
C SER A 128 19.22 19.32 3.23
N ALA A 129 19.80 18.12 3.17
CA ALA A 129 21.11 17.85 3.76
C ALA A 129 22.22 18.72 3.17
N HIS A 130 22.23 18.91 1.84
CA HIS A 130 23.20 19.78 1.17
C HIS A 130 23.02 21.26 1.54
N THR A 131 21.79 21.75 1.64
CA THR A 131 21.52 23.13 2.04
C THR A 131 22.02 23.38 3.48
N ILE A 132 21.70 22.50 4.41
CA ILE A 132 22.13 22.61 5.82
C ILE A 132 23.67 22.61 5.92
N ALA A 133 24.36 21.76 5.14
CA ALA A 133 25.82 21.73 5.12
C ALA A 133 26.47 22.96 4.46
N THR A 134 25.72 23.73 3.67
CA THR A 134 26.21 24.97 3.03
C THR A 134 25.99 26.20 3.92
N GLU A 135 25.02 26.13 4.84
CA GLU A 135 24.68 27.22 5.78
C GLU A 135 25.36 27.09 7.16
N ALA A 136 25.99 25.96 7.46
CA ALA A 136 26.75 25.69 8.69
C ALA A 136 28.25 25.97 8.52
#